data_AF-A0A2G5K8I1-F1
#
_entry.id   AF-A0A2G5K8I1-F1
#
_cell.length_a   1.000
_cell.length_b   1.000
_cell.length_c   1.000
_cell.angle_alpha   90.00
_cell.angle_beta   90.00
_cell.angle_gamma   90.00
#
_symmetry.space_group_name_H-M   'P 1'
#
loop_
_entity.id
_entity.type
_entity.pdbx_description
1 polymer ?
#
loop_
_entity_poly.entity_id
_entity_poly.type
_entity_poly.pdbx_seq_one_letter_code
_entity_poly.pdbx_strand_id
1 'polypeptide(L)'
;MRTRTKIATIALLGFGVASFGQIQNYDKQIRLSGITEQWHSIALPDTLFADVQNGLADIRVYGVTEIDTLEAPYLLQVSHSKGDLSKIDFKLINSSSNKNGYYYTYEIPTSKSINEIQLSFKDENFDWNVTLEGSQNQQEWFTVLEDYRILSIKNNQTDYSFTHLNFPNAKYRYYRLLVKSDSQPNLVHSSLNLDSIIPAKYRDYAIETFDVIQENKNSVITIDLKARLPISYIKLDVSDKVDYYRPMEITYVSDSVKTEKGWRYRYSALTAGTLSSLEDNTFKFKTVLAQRLQVLVHNYDNEPLAISKPEVKGYTHKLLARFDKPATYFLVYGNQNARTPIYDISKGGFKLPENVAALILDKPEPISKNTTVEASPLFENKWWLWGIMGIIMLVLGVFTLKMVRKEN
;
A
#
# COMPACT_ATOMS: atom_id res chain seq x y z
N MET A 1 -37.38 62.20 -52.16
CA MET A 1 -36.29 62.90 -51.44
C MET A 1 -35.70 61.92 -50.43
N ARG A 2 -34.42 61.53 -50.62
CA ARG A 2 -33.50 60.82 -49.68
C ARG A 2 -33.88 59.39 -49.21
N THR A 3 -32.98 58.42 -49.01
CA THR A 3 -31.72 57.97 -49.64
C THR A 3 -31.42 56.62 -48.97
N ARG A 4 -30.78 55.70 -49.70
CA ARG A 4 -30.36 54.35 -49.26
C ARG A 4 -29.40 54.38 -48.06
N THR A 5 -29.47 53.35 -47.21
CA THR A 5 -28.27 52.62 -46.73
C THR A 5 -28.60 51.19 -46.30
N LYS A 6 -27.99 50.20 -46.96
CA LYS A 6 -27.81 48.82 -46.45
C LYS A 6 -26.53 48.81 -45.62
N ILE A 7 -26.51 48.21 -44.43
CA ILE A 7 -25.30 47.55 -43.87
C ILE A 7 -25.75 46.32 -43.08
N ALA A 8 -25.18 45.17 -43.46
CA ALA A 8 -25.25 43.90 -42.78
C ALA A 8 -24.21 43.85 -41.65
N THR A 9 -24.48 43.14 -40.56
CA THR A 9 -23.42 42.46 -39.81
C THR A 9 -23.97 41.20 -39.15
N ILE A 10 -23.60 40.08 -39.75
CA ILE A 10 -23.62 38.74 -39.17
C ILE A 10 -22.54 38.74 -38.08
N ALA A 11 -22.93 38.59 -36.81
CA ALA A 11 -22.02 38.23 -35.73
C ALA A 11 -22.28 36.76 -35.38
N LEU A 12 -21.71 35.88 -36.19
CA LEU A 12 -21.52 34.47 -35.87
C LEU A 12 -20.43 34.42 -34.79
N LEU A 13 -20.81 34.60 -33.53
CA LEU A 13 -19.93 34.30 -32.41
C LEU A 13 -19.84 32.78 -32.32
N GLY A 14 -18.76 32.25 -32.91
CA GLY A 14 -18.36 30.87 -32.76
C GLY A 14 -18.26 30.53 -31.28
N PHE A 15 -19.22 29.77 -30.79
CA PHE A 15 -19.09 28.97 -29.59
C PHE A 15 -18.08 27.85 -29.89
N GLY A 16 -16.80 28.20 -29.98
CA GLY A 16 -15.73 27.26 -29.70
C GLY A 16 -15.67 27.08 -28.20
N VAL A 17 -16.60 26.31 -27.63
CA VAL A 17 -16.44 25.81 -26.26
C VAL A 17 -15.32 24.80 -26.35
N ALA A 18 -14.13 25.32 -26.11
CA ALA A 18 -12.94 24.52 -25.90
C ALA A 18 -13.26 23.61 -24.70
N SER A 19 -13.52 22.32 -24.97
CA SER A 19 -13.86 21.26 -24.03
C SER A 19 -12.65 20.88 -23.15
N PHE A 20 -11.96 21.89 -22.59
CA PHE A 20 -10.75 21.76 -21.76
C PHE A 20 -11.06 21.73 -20.26
N GLY A 21 -12.33 21.89 -19.86
CA GLY A 21 -12.70 21.99 -18.44
C GLY A 21 -12.41 20.73 -17.60
N GLN A 22 -12.34 19.55 -18.22
CA GLN A 22 -12.12 18.30 -17.50
C GLN A 22 -10.64 18.09 -17.10
N ILE A 23 -9.71 18.36 -18.04
CA ILE A 23 -8.26 18.20 -17.80
C ILE A 23 -7.71 19.31 -16.89
N GLN A 24 -8.26 20.52 -16.96
CA GLN A 24 -7.77 21.68 -16.19
C GLN A 24 -7.87 21.55 -14.66
N ASN A 25 -8.68 20.62 -14.16
CA ASN A 25 -8.78 20.33 -12.73
C ASN A 25 -7.64 19.44 -12.19
N TYR A 26 -6.76 18.95 -13.07
CA TYR A 26 -5.59 18.14 -12.73
C TYR A 26 -4.31 18.98 -12.82
N ASP A 27 -3.28 18.56 -12.09
CA ASP A 27 -2.02 19.30 -12.00
C ASP A 27 -0.99 18.88 -13.05
N LYS A 28 -0.94 17.59 -13.40
CA LYS A 28 0.09 17.01 -14.28
C LYS A 28 -0.50 16.05 -15.30
N GLN A 29 0.22 15.93 -16.42
CA GLN A 29 -0.07 14.98 -17.49
C GLN A 29 1.20 14.30 -18.00
N ILE A 30 1.05 13.08 -18.52
CA ILE A 30 2.09 12.32 -19.21
C ILE A 30 1.52 11.85 -20.54
N ARG A 31 2.16 12.20 -21.66
CA ARG A 31 1.74 11.73 -22.98
C ARG A 31 1.95 10.23 -23.12
N LEU A 32 0.96 9.56 -23.72
CA LEU A 32 0.97 8.13 -24.01
C LEU A 32 1.22 7.90 -25.51
N SER A 33 2.22 7.08 -25.80
CA SER A 33 2.66 6.76 -27.16
C SER A 33 2.64 5.24 -27.41
N GLY A 34 2.53 4.84 -28.67
CA GLY A 34 2.53 3.43 -29.09
C GLY A 34 1.17 2.72 -29.00
N ILE A 35 0.07 3.47 -29.10
CA ILE A 35 -1.28 2.90 -29.13
C ILE A 35 -1.53 2.33 -30.53
N THR A 36 -1.54 1.00 -30.64
CA THR A 36 -1.71 0.25 -31.90
C THR A 36 -2.89 -0.70 -31.87
N GLU A 37 -3.36 -1.05 -30.67
CA GLU A 37 -4.42 -2.01 -30.40
C GLU A 37 -5.49 -1.36 -29.50
N GLN A 38 -6.64 -2.03 -29.38
CA GLN A 38 -7.72 -1.53 -28.52
C GLN A 38 -7.33 -1.54 -27.04
N TRP A 39 -6.51 -2.49 -26.59
CA TRP A 39 -6.14 -2.65 -25.19
C TRP A 39 -4.64 -2.52 -25.01
N HIS A 40 -4.24 -1.71 -24.03
CA HIS A 40 -2.84 -1.59 -23.66
C HIS A 40 -2.65 -1.51 -22.15
N SER A 41 -1.45 -1.87 -21.71
CA SER A 41 -1.03 -1.65 -20.32
C SER A 41 -0.22 -0.37 -20.16
N ILE A 42 -0.45 0.34 -19.06
CA ILE A 42 0.26 1.57 -18.69
C ILE A 42 0.89 1.32 -17.32
N ALA A 43 2.20 1.12 -17.26
CA ALA A 43 2.90 0.97 -15.98
C ALA A 43 3.00 2.34 -15.28
N LEU A 44 2.55 2.43 -14.02
CA LEU A 44 2.60 3.70 -13.30
C LEU A 44 4.05 4.03 -12.87
N PRO A 45 4.59 5.20 -13.26
CA PRO A 45 5.94 5.61 -12.90
C PRO A 45 6.01 6.10 -11.45
N ASP A 46 7.17 6.00 -10.81
CA ASP A 46 7.34 6.41 -9.40
C ASP A 46 7.05 7.90 -9.18
N THR A 47 7.37 8.74 -10.17
CA THR A 47 7.13 10.18 -10.13
C THR A 47 5.66 10.54 -9.96
N LEU A 48 4.73 9.69 -10.39
CA LEU A 48 3.30 9.91 -10.28
C LEU A 48 2.81 9.77 -8.83
N PHE A 49 3.41 8.89 -8.02
CA PHE A 49 2.96 8.61 -6.66
C PHE A 49 3.18 9.78 -5.68
N ALA A 50 4.03 10.74 -6.06
CA ALA A 50 4.24 11.96 -5.31
C ALA A 50 2.98 12.85 -5.28
N ASP A 51 2.23 12.92 -6.38
CA ASP A 51 1.19 13.94 -6.57
C ASP A 51 -0.25 13.38 -6.50
N VAL A 52 -0.42 12.06 -6.56
CA VAL A 52 -1.74 11.41 -6.48
C VAL A 52 -2.31 11.32 -5.07
N GLN A 53 -3.63 11.17 -5.00
CA GLN A 53 -4.32 10.85 -3.76
C GLN A 53 -3.92 9.46 -3.22
N ASN A 54 -4.04 9.25 -1.90
CA ASN A 54 -3.77 7.96 -1.23
C ASN A 54 -4.47 6.75 -1.87
N GLY A 55 -5.67 6.95 -2.45
CA GLY A 55 -6.46 5.90 -3.10
C GLY A 55 -6.32 5.83 -4.62
N LEU A 56 -5.45 6.63 -5.23
CA LEU A 56 -5.25 6.71 -6.69
C LEU A 56 -6.54 7.07 -7.47
N ALA A 57 -7.50 7.71 -6.79
CA ALA A 57 -8.81 8.05 -7.33
C ALA A 57 -8.73 9.16 -8.41
N ASP A 58 -7.65 9.92 -8.40
CA ASP A 58 -7.40 11.08 -9.26
C ASP A 58 -6.57 10.76 -10.49
N ILE A 59 -6.47 9.50 -10.90
CA ILE A 59 -5.86 9.12 -12.16
C ILE A 59 -6.94 9.11 -13.26
N ARG A 60 -6.64 9.66 -14.44
CA ARG A 60 -7.50 9.54 -15.63
C ARG A 60 -6.66 9.33 -16.88
N VAL A 61 -7.27 8.72 -17.90
CA VAL A 61 -6.68 8.63 -19.25
C VAL A 61 -7.58 9.42 -20.19
N TYR A 62 -7.10 10.57 -20.67
CA TYR A 62 -7.83 11.43 -21.58
C TYR A 62 -7.17 11.47 -22.95
N GLY A 63 -7.97 11.33 -24.01
CA GLY A 63 -7.60 11.63 -25.38
C GLY A 63 -8.03 13.04 -25.74
N VAL A 64 -7.15 13.78 -26.40
CA VAL A 64 -7.43 15.11 -26.95
C VAL A 64 -7.53 14.97 -28.47
N THR A 65 -8.65 15.43 -29.01
CA THR A 65 -8.87 15.60 -30.46
C THR A 65 -8.95 17.10 -30.78
N GLU A 66 -9.08 17.45 -32.06
CA GLU A 66 -9.24 18.86 -32.46
C GLU A 66 -10.50 19.52 -31.89
N ILE A 67 -11.51 18.72 -31.54
CA ILE A 67 -12.87 19.20 -31.24
C ILE A 67 -13.28 18.90 -29.80
N ASP A 68 -12.84 17.78 -29.22
CA ASP A 68 -13.31 17.32 -27.91
C ASP A 68 -12.25 16.54 -27.12
N THR A 69 -12.50 16.42 -25.81
CA THR A 69 -11.78 15.55 -24.87
C THR A 69 -12.56 14.26 -24.67
N LEU A 70 -11.90 13.12 -24.77
CA LEU A 70 -12.50 11.80 -24.60
C LEU A 70 -11.80 11.03 -23.47
N GLU A 71 -12.57 10.36 -22.62
CA GLU A 71 -12.04 9.57 -21.52
C GLU A 71 -11.90 8.10 -21.95
N ALA A 72 -10.69 7.54 -21.84
CA ALA A 72 -10.46 6.12 -22.06
C ALA A 72 -10.69 5.35 -20.74
N PRO A 73 -11.59 4.36 -20.71
CA PRO A 73 -11.82 3.58 -19.50
C PRO A 73 -10.61 2.68 -19.21
N TYR A 74 -10.31 2.49 -17.93
CA TYR A 74 -9.20 1.65 -17.50
C TYR A 74 -9.50 0.82 -16.24
N LEU A 75 -8.69 -0.22 -16.01
CA LEU A 75 -8.65 -0.99 -14.78
C LEU A 75 -7.31 -0.82 -14.08
N LEU A 76 -7.33 -0.40 -12.82
CA LEU A 76 -6.14 -0.41 -11.97
C LEU A 76 -5.83 -1.87 -11.56
N GLN A 77 -4.70 -2.38 -12.01
CA GLN A 77 -4.17 -3.69 -11.64
C GLN A 77 -2.96 -3.49 -10.74
N VAL A 78 -3.10 -3.87 -9.48
CA VAL A 78 -2.01 -3.92 -8.51
C VAL A 78 -1.58 -5.37 -8.40
N SER A 79 -0.29 -5.64 -8.64
CA SER A 79 0.25 -6.98 -8.40
C SER A 79 0.07 -7.33 -6.94
N HIS A 80 -0.34 -8.55 -6.63
CA HIS A 80 -0.39 -9.05 -5.27
C HIS A 80 0.01 -10.51 -5.33
N SER A 81 0.60 -11.01 -4.25
CA SER A 81 0.89 -12.44 -4.17
C SER A 81 -0.45 -13.14 -4.07
N LYS A 82 -0.74 -13.99 -5.05
CA LYS A 82 -1.87 -14.91 -4.94
C LYS A 82 -1.31 -16.19 -4.34
N GLY A 83 -1.32 -16.25 -3.01
CA GLY A 83 -1.14 -17.50 -2.29
C GLY A 83 -2.43 -18.30 -2.38
N ASP A 84 -2.37 -19.49 -2.95
CA ASP A 84 -3.41 -20.49 -2.74
C ASP A 84 -2.89 -21.43 -1.65
N LEU A 85 -3.27 -21.14 -0.39
CA LEU A 85 -3.02 -22.05 0.71
C LEU A 85 -4.03 -23.19 0.60
N SER A 86 -3.66 -24.20 -0.18
CA SER A 86 -4.49 -25.38 -0.37
C SER A 86 -4.33 -26.31 0.82
N LYS A 87 -5.36 -26.33 1.69
CA LYS A 87 -5.43 -27.32 2.76
C LYS A 87 -5.54 -28.73 2.17
N ILE A 88 -4.68 -29.63 2.63
CA ILE A 88 -4.64 -31.02 2.19
C ILE A 88 -5.33 -31.87 3.25
N ASP A 89 -6.33 -32.65 2.82
CA ASP A 89 -6.97 -33.62 3.69
C ASP A 89 -5.96 -34.70 4.12
N PHE A 90 -5.99 -35.07 5.39
CA PHE A 90 -5.12 -36.09 5.97
C PHE A 90 -5.83 -36.82 7.11
N LYS A 91 -5.25 -37.94 7.54
CA LYS A 91 -5.63 -38.66 8.75
C LYS A 91 -4.44 -38.75 9.69
N LEU A 92 -4.62 -38.41 10.97
CA LEU A 92 -3.65 -38.74 12.01
C LEU A 92 -3.81 -40.21 12.36
N ILE A 93 -2.90 -41.06 11.90
CA ILE A 93 -3.01 -42.52 12.03
C ILE A 93 -2.28 -43.08 13.25
N ASN A 94 -1.29 -42.36 13.77
CA ASN A 94 -0.58 -42.73 14.99
C ASN A 94 -0.27 -41.50 15.86
N SER A 95 -0.40 -41.68 17.17
CA SER A 95 0.14 -40.81 18.20
C SER A 95 0.81 -41.72 19.22
N SER A 96 2.14 -41.75 19.22
CA SER A 96 2.93 -42.70 20.00
C SER A 96 4.17 -42.01 20.57
N SER A 97 4.90 -42.70 21.44
CA SER A 97 6.13 -42.17 22.03
C SER A 97 7.15 -43.27 22.26
N ASN A 98 8.42 -42.88 22.33
CA ASN A 98 9.50 -43.71 22.80
C ASN A 98 10.56 -42.83 23.49
N LYS A 99 11.72 -43.39 23.82
CA LYS A 99 12.84 -42.67 24.47
C LYS A 99 13.35 -41.44 23.71
N ASN A 100 13.07 -41.30 22.41
CA ASN A 100 13.50 -40.18 21.58
C ASN A 100 12.48 -39.03 21.56
N GLY A 101 11.26 -39.24 22.06
CA GLY A 101 10.19 -38.24 22.09
C GLY A 101 8.84 -38.77 21.61
N TYR A 102 8.01 -37.86 21.11
CA TYR A 102 6.61 -38.08 20.77
C TYR A 102 6.40 -37.99 19.26
N TYR A 103 5.74 -39.00 18.70
CA TYR A 103 5.53 -39.18 17.27
C TYR A 103 4.07 -38.94 16.89
N TYR A 104 3.88 -38.17 15.83
CA TYR A 104 2.59 -37.97 15.17
C TYR A 104 2.73 -38.36 13.70
N THR A 105 2.01 -39.40 13.27
CA THR A 105 2.07 -39.88 11.89
C THR A 105 0.79 -39.52 11.14
N TYR A 106 0.93 -38.73 10.09
CA TYR A 106 -0.12 -38.31 9.19
C TYR A 106 -0.11 -39.18 7.93
N GLU A 107 -1.29 -39.63 7.49
CA GLU A 107 -1.51 -40.24 6.17
C GLU A 107 -2.24 -39.23 5.28
N ILE A 108 -1.66 -38.92 4.13
CA ILE A 108 -2.31 -38.16 3.07
C ILE A 108 -2.91 -39.17 2.08
N PRO A 109 -4.26 -39.27 1.96
CA PRO A 109 -4.91 -40.23 1.07
C PRO A 109 -4.84 -39.82 -0.41
N THR A 110 -4.33 -38.64 -0.72
CA THR A 110 -4.19 -38.10 -2.07
C THR A 110 -2.73 -38.09 -2.52
N SER A 111 -2.49 -37.91 -3.82
CA SER A 111 -1.14 -37.78 -4.39
C SER A 111 -0.65 -36.31 -4.46
N LYS A 112 -1.24 -35.42 -3.66
CA LYS A 112 -0.87 -34.01 -3.58
C LYS A 112 0.43 -33.84 -2.79
N SER A 113 1.24 -32.86 -3.17
CA SER A 113 2.41 -32.44 -2.38
C SER A 113 1.97 -31.51 -1.26
N ILE A 114 2.80 -31.39 -0.22
CA ILE A 114 2.71 -30.36 0.81
C ILE A 114 4.07 -29.69 1.00
N ASN A 115 4.08 -28.49 1.56
CA ASN A 115 5.29 -27.72 1.88
C ASN A 115 5.19 -26.96 3.21
N GLU A 116 4.05 -27.06 3.89
CA GLU A 116 3.85 -26.49 5.22
C GLU A 116 3.08 -27.47 6.11
N ILE A 117 3.51 -27.59 7.37
CA ILE A 117 2.71 -28.19 8.45
C ILE A 117 2.56 -27.16 9.57
N GLN A 118 1.33 -26.73 9.83
CA GLN A 118 1.00 -25.85 10.95
C GLN A 118 0.59 -26.70 12.15
N LEU A 119 1.23 -26.48 13.29
CA LEU A 119 0.96 -27.20 14.53
C LEU A 119 0.36 -26.24 15.56
N SER A 120 -0.72 -26.67 16.21
CA SER A 120 -1.33 -25.94 17.31
C SER A 120 -1.25 -26.77 18.58
N PHE A 121 -0.42 -26.34 19.51
CA PHE A 121 -0.30 -26.94 20.84
C PHE A 121 -1.12 -26.14 21.86
N LYS A 122 -1.65 -26.82 22.87
CA LYS A 122 -2.25 -26.17 24.04
C LYS A 122 -1.17 -25.68 25.02
N ASP A 123 0.01 -26.29 24.97
CA ASP A 123 1.14 -25.90 25.80
C ASP A 123 1.58 -24.47 25.49
N GLU A 124 1.87 -23.71 26.54
CA GLU A 124 2.49 -22.39 26.46
C GLU A 124 3.93 -22.52 26.95
N ASN A 125 4.83 -21.62 26.51
CA ASN A 125 6.19 -21.54 27.03
C ASN A 125 7.02 -22.83 26.85
N PHE A 126 7.04 -23.36 25.63
CA PHE A 126 7.86 -24.51 25.25
C PHE A 126 8.95 -24.14 24.24
N ASP A 127 9.99 -24.95 24.19
CA ASP A 127 11.08 -24.87 23.22
C ASP A 127 11.52 -26.30 22.86
N TRP A 128 11.16 -26.74 21.66
CA TRP A 128 11.35 -28.12 21.23
C TRP A 128 12.00 -28.18 19.86
N ASN A 129 12.82 -29.21 19.65
CA ASN A 129 13.28 -29.58 18.32
C ASN A 129 12.40 -30.67 17.74
N VAL A 130 12.13 -30.57 16.44
CA VAL A 130 11.36 -31.57 15.71
C VAL A 130 12.13 -32.14 14.54
N THR A 131 11.80 -33.39 14.20
CA THR A 131 12.24 -34.04 12.97
C THR A 131 11.00 -34.40 12.18
N LEU A 132 10.94 -34.00 10.91
CA LEU A 132 9.88 -34.38 9.99
C LEU A 132 10.45 -35.37 8.98
N GLU A 133 9.83 -36.53 8.88
CA GLU A 133 10.18 -37.56 7.91
C GLU A 133 9.02 -37.85 6.97
N GLY A 134 9.31 -38.23 5.73
CA GLY A 134 8.35 -38.66 4.72
C GLY A 134 8.55 -40.13 4.34
N SER A 135 7.45 -40.85 4.08
CA SER A 135 7.49 -42.25 3.62
C SER A 135 6.35 -42.54 2.64
N GLN A 136 6.59 -43.48 1.71
CA GLN A 136 5.52 -44.00 0.83
C GLN A 136 4.82 -45.24 1.40
N ASN A 137 5.50 -45.99 2.27
CA ASN A 137 5.10 -47.35 2.67
C ASN A 137 5.23 -47.64 4.18
N GLN A 138 5.64 -46.66 4.99
CA GLN A 138 5.94 -46.76 6.43
C GLN A 138 7.14 -47.67 6.78
N GLN A 139 7.88 -48.20 5.80
CA GLN A 139 9.05 -49.06 6.01
C GLN A 139 10.35 -48.26 5.91
N GLU A 140 10.46 -47.44 4.86
CA GLU A 140 11.60 -46.55 4.64
C GLU A 140 11.17 -45.10 4.84
N TRP A 141 11.97 -44.32 5.58
CA TRP A 141 11.69 -42.94 5.95
C TRP A 141 12.81 -42.04 5.47
N PHE A 142 12.45 -40.91 4.88
CA PHE A 142 13.37 -39.90 4.36
C PHE A 142 13.20 -38.61 5.16
N THR A 143 14.30 -38.08 5.70
CA THR A 143 14.29 -36.81 6.44
C THR A 143 13.89 -35.66 5.52
N VAL A 144 12.88 -34.90 5.94
CA VAL A 144 12.41 -33.67 5.28
C VAL A 144 12.90 -32.44 6.05
N LEU A 145 12.80 -32.47 7.38
CA LEU A 145 13.37 -31.49 8.29
C LEU A 145 14.07 -32.21 9.44
N GLU A 146 15.22 -31.69 9.85
CA GLU A 146 16.02 -32.22 10.96
C GLU A 146 16.32 -31.11 11.95
N ASP A 147 16.19 -31.41 13.24
CA ASP A 147 16.44 -30.48 14.36
C ASP A 147 15.79 -29.10 14.17
N TYR A 148 14.58 -29.09 13.62
CA TYR A 148 13.83 -27.87 13.37
C TYR A 148 13.21 -27.37 14.67
N ARG A 149 13.60 -26.18 15.12
CA ARG A 149 13.12 -25.63 16.39
C ARG A 149 11.69 -25.09 16.25
N ILE A 150 10.82 -25.45 17.18
CA ILE A 150 9.50 -24.85 17.38
C ILE A 150 9.42 -24.33 18.82
N LEU A 151 8.75 -23.21 19.02
CA LEU A 151 8.59 -22.66 20.35
C LEU A 151 7.32 -21.84 20.52
N SER A 152 6.98 -21.60 21.78
CA SER A 152 5.97 -20.62 22.18
C SER A 152 6.50 -19.85 23.38
N ILE A 153 6.34 -18.53 23.39
CA ILE A 153 6.67 -17.64 24.50
C ILE A 153 5.44 -16.78 24.77
N LYS A 154 4.93 -16.83 25.99
CA LYS A 154 3.80 -16.01 26.43
C LYS A 154 4.04 -15.46 27.82
N ASN A 155 4.14 -14.14 27.89
CA ASN A 155 4.32 -13.38 29.12
C ASN A 155 3.71 -11.97 28.97
N ASN A 156 4.01 -11.06 29.90
CA ASN A 156 3.50 -9.68 29.86
C ASN A 156 4.16 -8.78 28.80
N GLN A 157 5.25 -9.22 28.19
CA GLN A 157 6.03 -8.47 27.20
C GLN A 157 5.80 -8.96 25.78
N THR A 158 5.55 -10.27 25.59
CA THR A 158 5.37 -10.88 24.27
C THR A 158 4.45 -12.10 24.31
N ASP A 159 3.70 -12.28 23.23
CA ASP A 159 2.92 -13.47 22.92
C ASP A 159 3.32 -13.91 21.50
N TYR A 160 4.27 -14.85 21.44
CA TYR A 160 4.93 -15.28 20.21
C TYR A 160 4.89 -16.80 20.10
N SER A 161 4.59 -17.32 18.92
CA SER A 161 4.59 -18.75 18.62
C SER A 161 5.21 -19.01 17.26
N PHE A 162 6.17 -19.91 17.22
CA PHE A 162 6.78 -20.42 16.00
C PHE A 162 6.54 -21.93 15.92
N THR A 163 5.43 -22.30 15.28
CA THR A 163 4.95 -23.69 15.19
C THR A 163 4.59 -24.11 13.77
N HIS A 164 5.10 -23.37 12.78
CA HIS A 164 4.92 -23.62 11.36
C HIS A 164 6.18 -24.28 10.81
N LEU A 165 6.05 -25.51 10.33
CA LEU A 165 7.14 -26.24 9.69
C LEU A 165 7.11 -25.94 8.19
N ASN A 166 8.06 -25.15 7.71
CA ASN A 166 8.19 -24.80 6.30
C ASN A 166 9.30 -25.63 5.65
N PHE A 167 9.03 -26.27 4.51
CA PHE A 167 9.98 -27.14 3.81
C PHE A 167 9.72 -27.14 2.29
N PRO A 168 10.68 -27.56 1.44
CA PRO A 168 10.45 -27.71 0.01
C PRO A 168 9.29 -28.65 -0.31
N ASN A 169 8.63 -28.48 -1.46
CA ASN A 169 7.52 -29.35 -1.89
C ASN A 169 7.89 -30.84 -1.77
N ALA A 170 7.21 -31.53 -0.86
CA ALA A 170 7.40 -32.95 -0.60
C ALA A 170 6.12 -33.70 -0.99
N LYS A 171 6.28 -34.89 -1.58
CA LYS A 171 5.16 -35.73 -2.02
C LYS A 171 5.29 -37.12 -1.44
N TYR A 172 4.90 -37.27 -0.18
CA TYR A 172 4.86 -38.55 0.52
C TYR A 172 3.43 -38.93 0.91
N ARG A 173 3.14 -40.22 0.97
CA ARG A 173 1.87 -40.71 1.51
C ARG A 173 1.79 -40.55 3.03
N TYR A 174 2.93 -40.73 3.72
CA TYR A 174 3.00 -40.64 5.17
C TYR A 174 4.02 -39.58 5.57
N TYR A 175 3.65 -38.78 6.57
CA TYR A 175 4.55 -37.84 7.23
C TYR A 175 4.61 -38.20 8.70
N ARG A 176 5.80 -38.35 9.27
CA ARG A 176 6.00 -38.62 10.69
C ARG A 176 6.75 -37.46 11.31
N LEU A 177 6.09 -36.79 12.22
CA LEU A 177 6.64 -35.73 13.03
C LEU A 177 7.11 -36.32 14.36
N LEU A 178 8.39 -36.20 14.67
CA LEU A 178 8.95 -36.42 16.00
C LEU A 178 9.09 -35.07 16.70
N VAL A 179 8.44 -34.91 17.85
CA VAL A 179 8.67 -33.81 18.78
C VAL A 179 9.57 -34.29 19.91
N LYS A 180 10.78 -33.75 20.00
CA LYS A 180 11.76 -34.05 21.05
C LYS A 180 11.41 -33.24 22.29
N SER A 181 10.64 -33.84 23.18
CA SER A 181 10.20 -33.25 24.46
C SER A 181 10.30 -34.29 25.57
N ASP A 182 10.58 -33.85 26.79
CA ASP A 182 10.61 -34.71 27.99
C ASP A 182 9.19 -35.08 28.47
N SER A 183 8.19 -34.28 28.10
CA SER A 183 6.78 -34.48 28.47
C SER A 183 5.87 -34.46 27.24
N GLN A 184 4.73 -35.16 27.33
CA GLN A 184 3.79 -35.33 26.22
C GLN A 184 3.27 -33.97 25.74
N PRO A 185 3.55 -33.57 24.49
CA PRO A 185 2.98 -32.36 23.90
C PRO A 185 1.46 -32.50 23.77
N ASN A 186 0.72 -31.47 24.14
CA ASN A 186 -0.73 -31.36 23.98
C ASN A 186 -1.06 -30.80 22.60
N LEU A 187 -0.85 -31.61 21.55
CA LEU A 187 -1.20 -31.25 20.18
C LEU A 187 -2.74 -31.21 20.01
N VAL A 188 -3.28 -30.04 19.70
CA VAL A 188 -4.73 -29.79 19.51
C VAL A 188 -5.12 -29.93 18.05
N HIS A 189 -4.33 -29.34 17.15
CA HIS A 189 -4.62 -29.33 15.72
C HIS A 189 -3.35 -29.39 14.89
N SER A 190 -3.46 -29.99 13.71
CA SER A 190 -2.46 -29.95 12.65
C SER A 190 -3.15 -29.54 11.35
N SER A 191 -2.50 -28.69 10.56
CA SER A 191 -2.90 -28.42 9.18
C SER A 191 -1.75 -28.75 8.25
N LEU A 192 -1.99 -29.60 7.27
CA LEU A 192 -1.04 -29.92 6.22
C LEU A 192 -1.46 -29.13 4.99
N ASN A 193 -0.56 -28.27 4.49
CA ASN A 193 -0.90 -27.33 3.44
C ASN A 193 0.09 -27.42 2.27
N LEU A 194 -0.43 -27.13 1.08
CA LEU A 194 0.38 -26.76 -0.07
C LEU A 194 0.20 -25.25 -0.28
N ASP A 195 1.18 -24.48 0.16
CA ASP A 195 1.28 -23.06 -0.13
C ASP A 195 1.81 -22.86 -1.56
N SER A 196 0.89 -22.66 -2.50
CA SER A 196 1.23 -22.31 -3.88
C SER A 196 1.26 -20.79 -4.02
N ILE A 197 2.41 -20.19 -3.74
CA ILE A 197 2.60 -18.74 -3.90
C ILE A 197 2.86 -18.43 -5.37
N ILE A 198 1.92 -17.74 -6.03
CA ILE A 198 2.25 -16.95 -7.22
C ILE A 198 2.91 -15.67 -6.72
N PRO A 199 4.23 -15.48 -6.93
CA PRO A 199 4.95 -14.36 -6.36
C PRO A 199 4.41 -13.05 -6.94
N ALA A 200 4.22 -12.07 -6.05
CA ALA A 200 3.90 -10.73 -6.50
C ALA A 200 5.11 -10.14 -7.25
N LYS A 201 4.84 -9.28 -8.22
CA LYS A 201 5.85 -8.44 -8.84
C LYS A 201 6.02 -7.20 -7.98
N TYR A 202 7.19 -7.10 -7.35
CA TYR A 202 7.60 -5.96 -6.55
C TYR A 202 8.45 -4.97 -7.35
N ARG A 203 8.46 -3.73 -6.88
CA ARG A 203 9.46 -2.71 -7.20
C ARG A 203 10.23 -2.40 -5.92
N ASP A 204 11.56 -2.48 -5.98
CA ASP A 204 12.43 -2.09 -4.89
C ASP A 204 12.56 -0.56 -4.81
N TYR A 205 12.52 -0.03 -3.59
CA TYR A 205 12.61 1.41 -3.36
C TYR A 205 13.94 1.78 -2.71
N ALA A 206 14.61 2.77 -3.31
CA ALA A 206 15.83 3.31 -2.77
C ALA A 206 15.55 4.14 -1.52
N ILE A 207 16.13 3.71 -0.41
CA ILE A 207 16.18 4.47 0.84
C ILE A 207 17.18 5.62 0.70
N GLU A 208 16.72 6.83 1.03
CA GLU A 208 17.50 8.06 1.09
C GLU A 208 18.29 8.15 2.39
N THR A 209 17.61 8.07 3.55
CA THR A 209 18.25 7.99 4.86
C THR A 209 17.65 6.88 5.71
N PHE A 210 18.49 6.32 6.57
CA PHE A 210 18.14 5.27 7.51
C PHE A 210 18.90 5.53 8.80
N ASP A 211 18.16 5.69 9.89
CA ASP A 211 18.71 6.00 11.19
C ASP A 211 18.08 5.11 12.25
N VAL A 212 18.90 4.65 13.20
CA VAL A 212 18.45 3.89 14.37
C VAL A 212 18.84 4.70 15.60
N ILE A 213 17.84 5.20 16.32
CA ILE A 213 18.01 5.99 17.53
C ILE A 213 17.44 5.21 18.70
N GLN A 214 18.12 5.26 19.84
CA GLN A 214 17.63 4.69 21.07
C GLN A 214 16.85 5.76 21.83
N GLU A 215 15.60 5.47 22.16
CA GLU A 215 14.76 6.34 22.98
C GLU A 215 14.14 5.52 24.11
N ASN A 216 14.52 5.86 25.34
CA ASN A 216 14.15 5.11 26.55
C ASN A 216 14.57 3.63 26.43
N LYS A 217 13.60 2.71 26.43
CA LYS A 217 13.80 1.26 26.30
C LYS A 217 13.43 0.73 24.91
N ASN A 218 13.49 1.59 23.89
CA ASN A 218 13.11 1.25 22.52
C ASN A 218 14.21 1.66 21.52
N SER A 219 14.26 0.94 20.40
CA SER A 219 14.95 1.40 19.19
C SER A 219 13.92 1.98 18.24
N VAL A 220 14.12 3.23 17.83
CA VAL A 220 13.32 3.93 16.84
C VAL A 220 14.10 3.94 15.53
N ILE A 221 13.62 3.16 14.57
CA ILE A 221 14.21 3.05 13.24
C ILE A 221 13.43 3.99 12.32
N THR A 222 14.08 4.99 11.76
CA THR A 222 13.47 5.91 10.80
C THR A 222 14.01 5.60 9.40
N ILE A 223 13.10 5.39 8.45
CA ILE A 223 13.43 5.07 7.07
C ILE A 223 12.78 6.12 6.17
N ASP A 224 13.61 6.91 5.48
CA ASP A 224 13.16 7.90 4.52
C ASP A 224 13.45 7.44 3.10
N LEU A 225 12.44 7.51 2.24
CA LEU A 225 12.53 7.27 0.81
C LEU A 225 12.70 8.60 0.07
N LYS A 226 13.28 8.53 -1.13
CA LYS A 226 13.50 9.71 -2.00
C LYS A 226 12.22 10.41 -2.45
N ALA A 227 11.09 9.70 -2.40
CA ALA A 227 9.80 10.19 -2.83
C ALA A 227 8.68 9.46 -2.08
N ARG A 228 7.47 10.00 -2.13
CA ARG A 228 6.27 9.31 -1.67
C ARG A 228 5.91 8.20 -2.65
N LEU A 229 5.96 6.95 -2.17
CA LEU A 229 5.89 5.73 -2.97
C LEU A 229 4.87 4.74 -2.38
N PRO A 230 4.32 3.80 -3.18
CA PRO A 230 3.37 2.80 -2.72
C PRO A 230 4.07 1.62 -2.05
N ILE A 231 4.23 1.70 -0.73
CA ILE A 231 4.94 0.70 0.07
C ILE A 231 3.96 -0.39 0.52
N SER A 232 4.39 -1.65 0.42
CA SER A 232 3.61 -2.81 0.88
C SER A 232 4.46 -3.91 1.53
N TYR A 233 5.77 -3.69 1.65
CA TYR A 233 6.74 -4.69 2.08
C TYR A 233 7.93 -3.99 2.76
N ILE A 234 8.33 -4.48 3.92
CA ILE A 234 9.58 -4.11 4.61
C ILE A 234 10.26 -5.40 5.08
N LYS A 235 11.57 -5.52 4.86
CA LYS A 235 12.40 -6.55 5.47
C LYS A 235 13.45 -5.90 6.38
N LEU A 236 13.56 -6.40 7.61
CA LEU A 236 14.52 -5.93 8.61
C LEU A 236 15.59 -7.00 8.81
N ASP A 237 16.82 -6.69 8.40
CA ASP A 237 17.95 -7.60 8.60
C ASP A 237 18.66 -7.26 9.90
N VAL A 238 18.81 -8.26 10.78
CA VAL A 238 19.48 -8.15 12.07
C VAL A 238 20.73 -9.02 12.04
N SER A 239 21.86 -8.44 12.45
CA SER A 239 23.18 -9.10 12.38
C SER A 239 23.59 -9.83 13.66
N ASP A 240 22.82 -9.66 14.74
CA ASP A 240 23.02 -10.35 16.00
C ASP A 240 22.93 -11.87 15.84
N LYS A 241 23.83 -12.58 16.52
CA LYS A 241 23.93 -14.05 16.46
C LYS A 241 23.21 -14.74 17.61
N VAL A 242 22.75 -13.98 18.60
CA VAL A 242 22.04 -14.47 19.77
C VAL A 242 20.54 -14.45 19.46
N ASP A 243 19.80 -15.39 20.04
CA ASP A 243 18.34 -15.39 19.89
C ASP A 243 17.70 -14.13 20.45
N TYR A 244 16.71 -13.62 19.72
CA TYR A 244 15.93 -12.47 20.13
C TYR A 244 14.47 -12.64 19.71
N TYR A 245 13.59 -12.01 20.50
CA TYR A 245 12.14 -11.96 20.27
C TYR A 245 11.66 -10.59 20.74
N ARG A 246 11.70 -9.59 19.86
CA ARG A 246 11.36 -8.20 20.19
C ARG A 246 10.00 -7.84 19.62
N PRO A 247 9.01 -7.48 20.45
CA PRO A 247 7.80 -6.85 19.96
C PRO A 247 8.16 -5.58 19.18
N MET A 248 7.48 -5.35 18.07
CA MET A 248 7.70 -4.18 17.25
C MET A 248 6.43 -3.67 16.58
N GLU A 249 6.44 -2.39 16.24
CA GLU A 249 5.37 -1.72 15.51
C GLU A 249 5.96 -0.98 14.30
N ILE A 250 5.32 -1.15 13.14
CA ILE A 250 5.63 -0.39 11.93
C ILE A 250 4.54 0.66 11.75
N THR A 251 4.97 1.91 11.66
CA THR A 251 4.14 3.07 11.38
C THR A 251 4.68 3.84 10.17
N TYR A 252 3.87 4.73 9.63
CA TYR A 252 4.26 5.63 8.55
C TYR A 252 3.75 7.03 8.80
N VAL A 253 4.41 8.02 8.21
CA VAL A 253 3.93 9.40 8.22
C VAL A 253 2.74 9.51 7.28
N SER A 254 1.56 9.66 7.88
CA SER A 254 0.27 9.81 7.18
C SER A 254 -0.04 11.26 6.82
N ASP A 255 0.47 12.20 7.62
CA ASP A 255 0.31 13.63 7.42
C ASP A 255 1.48 14.37 8.11
N SER A 256 1.76 15.60 7.69
CA SER A 256 2.77 16.44 8.30
C SER A 256 2.38 17.92 8.25
N VAL A 257 2.61 18.63 9.35
CA VAL A 257 2.33 20.06 9.46
C VAL A 257 3.61 20.80 9.78
N LYS A 258 3.95 21.80 8.97
CA LYS A 258 5.08 22.68 9.24
C LYS A 258 4.67 23.68 10.32
N THR A 259 5.38 23.67 11.43
CA THR A 259 5.22 24.64 12.52
C THR A 259 6.45 25.53 12.63
N GLU A 260 6.37 26.62 13.40
CA GLU A 260 7.52 27.50 13.68
C GLU A 260 8.70 26.74 14.33
N LYS A 261 8.41 25.64 15.05
CA LYS A 261 9.41 24.77 15.70
C LYS A 261 9.91 23.62 14.81
N GLY A 262 9.49 23.59 13.54
CA GLY A 262 9.81 22.53 12.59
C GLY A 262 8.60 21.66 12.21
N TRP A 263 8.86 20.56 11.51
CA TRP A 263 7.84 19.63 11.06
C TRP A 263 7.28 18.81 12.22
N ARG A 264 5.95 18.73 12.29
CA ARG A 264 5.24 17.77 13.14
C ARG A 264 4.65 16.68 12.27
N TYR A 265 5.01 15.44 12.55
CA TYR A 265 4.56 14.28 11.79
C TYR A 265 3.43 13.56 12.52
N ARG A 266 2.41 13.15 11.76
CA ARG A 266 1.34 12.29 12.24
C ARG A 266 1.59 10.87 11.75
N TYR A 267 1.87 9.99 12.70
CA TYR A 267 2.08 8.57 12.41
C TYR A 267 0.77 7.80 12.43
N SER A 268 0.65 6.86 11.50
CA SER A 268 -0.44 5.88 11.45
C SER A 268 0.16 4.48 11.43
N ALA A 269 -0.49 3.54 12.11
CA ALA A 269 -0.04 2.14 12.19
C ALA A 269 -0.20 1.42 10.85
N LEU A 270 0.79 0.61 10.49
CA LEU A 270 0.73 -0.32 9.35
C LEU A 270 0.52 -1.75 9.82
N THR A 271 1.40 -2.20 10.70
CA THR A 271 1.39 -3.56 11.24
C THR A 271 2.19 -3.60 12.54
N ALA A 272 1.96 -4.62 13.35
CA ALA A 272 2.77 -4.96 14.51
C ALA A 272 3.17 -6.43 14.42
N GLY A 273 4.20 -6.82 15.14
CA GLY A 273 4.67 -8.20 15.15
C GLY A 273 5.83 -8.41 16.11
N THR A 274 6.51 -9.55 15.96
CA THR A 274 7.73 -9.86 16.70
C THR A 274 8.88 -9.96 15.72
N LEU A 275 9.95 -9.20 15.96
CA LEU A 275 11.23 -9.36 15.30
C LEU A 275 11.94 -10.56 15.97
N SER A 276 12.23 -11.61 15.21
CA SER A 276 12.78 -12.86 15.75
C SER A 276 14.01 -13.36 14.98
N SER A 277 14.94 -14.01 15.69
CA SER A 277 16.06 -14.74 15.09
C SER A 277 15.63 -16.02 14.34
N LEU A 278 14.39 -16.48 14.51
CA LEU A 278 13.89 -17.74 13.93
C LEU A 278 13.25 -17.60 12.55
N GLU A 279 12.91 -16.37 12.14
CA GLU A 279 12.12 -16.12 10.93
C GLU A 279 12.83 -15.14 9.98
N ASP A 280 12.48 -15.23 8.70
CA ASP A 280 12.80 -14.16 7.74
C ASP A 280 11.92 -12.96 8.11
N ASN A 281 12.51 -11.97 8.80
CA ASN A 281 11.89 -10.75 9.36
C ASN A 281 11.31 -9.82 8.27
N THR A 282 10.39 -10.37 7.49
CA THR A 282 9.71 -9.82 6.32
C THR A 282 8.28 -9.50 6.73
N PHE A 283 7.91 -8.24 6.63
CA PHE A 283 6.59 -7.72 7.00
C PHE A 283 5.87 -7.22 5.76
N LYS A 284 4.75 -7.87 5.42
CA LYS A 284 3.89 -7.53 4.28
C LYS A 284 2.59 -6.90 4.80
N PHE A 285 2.12 -5.85 4.16
CA PHE A 285 0.93 -5.11 4.57
C PHE A 285 0.20 -4.51 3.35
N LYS A 286 -1.01 -4.00 3.57
CA LYS A 286 -1.77 -3.29 2.54
C LYS A 286 -0.99 -2.08 2.03
N THR A 287 -0.94 -1.89 0.71
CA THR A 287 -0.24 -0.76 0.10
C THR A 287 -0.66 0.58 0.70
N VAL A 288 0.32 1.39 1.10
CA VAL A 288 0.15 2.80 1.50
C VAL A 288 1.08 3.70 0.69
N LEU A 289 0.65 4.94 0.41
CA LEU A 289 1.53 5.95 -0.16
C LEU A 289 2.26 6.69 0.97
N ALA A 290 3.56 6.44 1.11
CA ALA A 290 4.37 7.05 2.15
C ALA A 290 5.77 7.37 1.64
N GLN A 291 6.38 8.40 2.23
CA GLN A 291 7.81 8.71 2.04
C GLN A 291 8.64 8.28 3.25
N ARG A 292 8.07 8.39 4.46
CA ARG A 292 8.74 8.06 5.72
C ARG A 292 8.02 6.93 6.44
N LEU A 293 8.78 5.93 6.85
CA LEU A 293 8.39 4.84 7.73
C LEU A 293 9.12 4.98 9.08
N GLN A 294 8.49 4.48 10.13
CA GLN A 294 9.12 4.33 11.44
C GLN A 294 8.82 2.94 11.98
N VAL A 295 9.86 2.23 12.43
CA VAL A 295 9.72 0.98 13.16
C VAL A 295 10.15 1.21 14.59
N LEU A 296 9.26 0.94 15.53
CA LEU A 296 9.54 0.95 16.95
C LEU A 296 9.80 -0.49 17.41
N VAL A 297 11.00 -0.77 17.92
CA VAL A 297 11.37 -2.07 18.49
C VAL A 297 11.49 -1.92 20.00
N HIS A 298 10.74 -2.75 20.74
CA HIS A 298 10.76 -2.73 22.20
C HIS A 298 11.92 -3.58 22.74
N ASN A 299 12.98 -2.91 23.20
CA ASN A 299 14.18 -3.58 23.73
C ASN A 299 13.99 -4.00 25.19
N TYR A 300 13.14 -3.29 25.93
CA TYR A 300 13.02 -3.43 27.38
C TYR A 300 14.39 -3.24 28.06
N ASP A 301 14.85 -4.19 28.86
CA ASP A 301 16.15 -4.12 29.56
C ASP A 301 17.31 -4.68 28.74
N ASN A 302 17.07 -5.04 27.47
CA ASN A 302 18.09 -5.65 26.63
C ASN A 302 18.85 -4.62 25.81
N GLU A 303 20.06 -5.01 25.41
CA GLU A 303 20.83 -4.23 24.45
C GLU A 303 20.10 -4.12 23.10
N PRO A 304 20.18 -2.95 22.45
CA PRO A 304 19.58 -2.74 21.13
C PRO A 304 20.21 -3.61 20.05
N LEU A 305 19.35 -4.17 19.19
CA LEU A 305 19.77 -5.02 18.08
C LEU A 305 20.57 -4.23 17.01
N ALA A 306 21.55 -4.89 16.41
CA ALA A 306 22.35 -4.39 15.30
C ALA A 306 21.61 -4.59 13.98
N ILE A 307 20.75 -3.61 13.66
CA ILE A 307 19.87 -3.60 12.48
C ILE A 307 20.61 -2.99 11.28
N SER A 308 20.66 -3.75 10.20
CA SER A 308 21.23 -3.32 8.92
C SER A 308 20.22 -2.51 8.11
N LYS A 309 20.69 -1.92 7.00
CA LYS A 309 19.82 -1.18 6.08
C LYS A 309 18.67 -2.08 5.61
N PRO A 310 17.40 -1.67 5.82
CA PRO A 310 16.26 -2.51 5.50
C PRO A 310 15.98 -2.55 3.99
N GLU A 311 15.23 -3.54 3.54
CA GLU A 311 14.67 -3.57 2.20
C GLU A 311 13.23 -3.04 2.23
N VAL A 312 12.91 -2.08 1.37
CA VAL A 312 11.54 -1.54 1.24
C VAL A 312 11.06 -1.76 -0.18
N LYS A 313 9.89 -2.38 -0.33
CA LYS A 313 9.32 -2.72 -1.64
C LYS A 313 7.84 -2.36 -1.71
N GLY A 314 7.37 -2.22 -2.95
CA GLY A 314 5.97 -1.97 -3.27
C GLY A 314 5.48 -2.89 -4.36
N TYR A 315 4.19 -3.22 -4.33
CA TYR A 315 3.58 -3.90 -5.46
C TYR A 315 3.64 -3.05 -6.74
N THR A 316 3.85 -3.70 -7.88
CA THR A 316 3.77 -3.01 -9.17
C THR A 316 2.33 -2.61 -9.50
N HIS A 317 2.13 -1.36 -9.91
CA HIS A 317 0.84 -0.82 -10.31
C HIS A 317 0.82 -0.56 -11.82
N LYS A 318 -0.22 -1.02 -12.50
CA LYS A 318 -0.46 -0.73 -13.91
C LYS A 318 -1.93 -0.46 -14.17
N LEU A 319 -2.23 0.29 -15.23
CA LEU A 319 -3.57 0.41 -15.77
C LEU A 319 -3.71 -0.49 -16.98
N LEU A 320 -4.82 -1.20 -17.11
CA LEU A 320 -5.25 -1.84 -18.35
C LEU A 320 -6.31 -0.93 -18.97
N ALA A 321 -5.96 -0.17 -20.00
CA ALA A 321 -6.81 0.84 -20.61
C ALA A 321 -7.35 0.38 -21.97
N ARG A 322 -8.59 0.80 -22.29
CA ARG A 322 -9.26 0.53 -23.57
C ARG A 322 -9.35 1.82 -24.38
N PHE A 323 -8.87 1.79 -25.63
CA PHE A 323 -8.82 2.91 -26.55
C PHE A 323 -9.79 2.65 -27.70
N ASP A 324 -10.94 3.34 -27.68
CA ASP A 324 -12.02 3.09 -28.65
C ASP A 324 -11.99 4.06 -29.85
N LYS A 325 -11.28 5.19 -29.75
CA LYS A 325 -11.19 6.23 -30.79
C LYS A 325 -9.75 6.73 -30.96
N PRO A 326 -9.34 7.17 -32.17
CA PRO A 326 -8.03 7.79 -32.37
C PRO A 326 -8.01 9.19 -31.71
N ALA A 327 -6.99 9.44 -30.89
CA ALA A 327 -6.73 10.73 -30.24
C ALA A 327 -5.28 10.79 -29.74
N THR A 328 -4.83 11.96 -29.33
CA THR A 328 -3.58 12.06 -28.56
C THR A 328 -3.90 11.83 -27.10
N TYR A 329 -3.47 10.69 -26.54
CA TYR A 329 -3.81 10.30 -25.17
C TYR A 329 -2.77 10.73 -24.14
N PHE A 330 -3.27 11.05 -22.96
CA PHE A 330 -2.51 11.49 -21.80
C PHE A 330 -3.01 10.78 -20.54
N LEU A 331 -2.07 10.37 -19.70
CA LEU A 331 -2.33 10.00 -18.32
C LEU A 331 -2.30 11.29 -17.47
N VAL A 332 -3.42 11.67 -16.87
CA VAL A 332 -3.52 12.88 -16.05
C VAL A 332 -3.77 12.54 -14.59
N TYR A 333 -3.24 13.36 -13.69
CA TYR A 333 -3.29 13.14 -12.24
C TYR A 333 -3.01 14.42 -11.43
N GLY A 334 -3.16 14.33 -10.10
CA GLY A 334 -2.97 15.45 -9.20
C GLY A 334 -4.23 16.30 -9.04
N ASN A 335 -5.38 15.65 -8.79
CA ASN A 335 -6.61 16.35 -8.45
C ASN A 335 -7.14 15.83 -7.12
N GLN A 336 -6.91 16.57 -6.03
CA GLN A 336 -7.28 16.15 -4.66
C GLN A 336 -8.80 15.97 -4.44
N ASN A 337 -9.63 16.52 -5.32
CA ASN A 337 -11.09 16.43 -5.22
C ASN A 337 -11.69 15.38 -6.18
N ALA A 338 -10.87 14.72 -7.00
CA ALA A 338 -11.35 13.71 -7.92
C ALA A 338 -11.87 12.47 -7.18
N ARG A 339 -12.96 11.91 -7.69
CA ARG A 339 -13.55 10.65 -7.22
C ARG A 339 -13.04 9.49 -8.04
N THR A 340 -13.07 8.28 -7.51
CA THR A 340 -12.73 7.06 -8.28
C THR A 340 -13.64 6.95 -9.51
N PRO A 341 -13.08 6.71 -10.71
CA PRO A 341 -13.90 6.57 -11.90
C PRO A 341 -14.70 5.26 -11.87
N ILE A 342 -15.88 5.29 -12.48
CA ILE A 342 -16.78 4.13 -12.55
C ILE A 342 -16.97 3.79 -14.02
N TYR A 343 -16.32 2.72 -14.47
CA TYR A 343 -16.44 2.22 -15.84
C TYR A 343 -17.13 0.87 -15.86
N ASP A 344 -17.83 0.55 -16.94
CA ASP A 344 -18.44 -0.78 -17.11
C ASP A 344 -17.40 -1.89 -17.09
N ILE A 345 -16.19 -1.65 -17.63
CA ILE A 345 -15.10 -2.64 -17.64
C ILE A 345 -14.65 -3.08 -16.23
N SER A 346 -14.99 -2.30 -15.19
CA SER A 346 -14.74 -2.66 -13.77
C SER A 346 -15.77 -3.62 -13.20
N LYS A 347 -16.89 -3.83 -13.89
CA LYS A 347 -17.92 -4.79 -13.52
C LYS A 347 -17.50 -6.19 -14.00
N GLY A 348 -17.95 -7.23 -13.29
CA GLY A 348 -17.68 -8.62 -13.68
C GLY A 348 -18.32 -8.98 -15.02
N GLY A 349 -17.75 -9.95 -15.73
CA GLY A 349 -18.33 -10.51 -16.98
C GLY A 349 -17.62 -10.10 -18.27
N PHE A 350 -16.67 -9.17 -18.24
CA PHE A 350 -15.82 -8.86 -19.40
C PHE A 350 -14.68 -9.86 -19.53
N LYS A 351 -14.47 -10.39 -20.75
CA LYS A 351 -13.25 -11.13 -21.08
C LYS A 351 -12.13 -10.12 -21.35
N LEU A 352 -11.18 -10.04 -20.42
CA LEU A 352 -10.00 -9.19 -20.56
C LEU A 352 -8.92 -9.94 -21.35
N PRO A 353 -8.17 -9.26 -22.24
CA PRO A 353 -7.01 -9.84 -22.89
C PRO A 353 -5.91 -10.14 -21.86
N GLU A 354 -5.29 -11.32 -21.96
CA GLU A 354 -4.24 -11.75 -21.03
C GLU A 354 -2.89 -11.07 -21.33
N ASN A 355 -2.59 -10.91 -22.62
CA ASN A 355 -1.36 -10.27 -23.10
C ASN A 355 -1.72 -9.01 -23.87
N VAL A 356 -1.25 -7.86 -23.38
CA VAL A 356 -1.44 -6.56 -24.02
C VAL A 356 -0.12 -5.84 -24.13
N ALA A 357 0.09 -5.11 -25.22
CA ALA A 357 1.28 -4.30 -25.40
C ALA A 357 1.34 -3.18 -24.34
N ALA A 358 2.54 -2.90 -23.83
CA ALA A 358 2.76 -1.79 -22.90
C ALA A 358 2.95 -0.47 -23.66
N LEU A 359 2.33 0.61 -23.19
CA LEU A 359 2.54 1.95 -23.74
C LEU A 359 3.84 2.57 -23.26
N ILE A 360 4.36 3.48 -24.07
CA ILE A 360 5.50 4.32 -23.74
C ILE A 360 4.97 5.60 -23.09
N LEU A 361 5.54 5.96 -21.94
CA LEU A 361 5.22 7.17 -21.21
C LEU A 361 6.34 8.19 -21.42
N ASP A 362 5.97 9.39 -21.84
CA ASP A 362 6.90 10.52 -21.92
C ASP A 362 7.19 11.08 -20.50
N LYS A 363 7.90 12.21 -20.43
CA LYS A 363 8.14 12.88 -19.15
C LYS A 363 6.86 13.56 -18.62
N PRO A 364 6.65 13.61 -17.30
CA PRO A 364 5.58 14.40 -16.72
C PRO A 364 5.70 15.88 -17.05
N GLU A 365 4.59 16.49 -17.45
CA GLU A 365 4.47 17.93 -17.73
C GLU A 365 3.34 18.53 -16.89
N PRO A 366 3.51 19.77 -16.37
CA PRO A 366 2.44 20.47 -15.69
C PRO A 366 1.32 20.85 -16.67
N ILE A 367 0.07 20.76 -16.24
CA ILE A 367 -1.07 21.23 -17.01
C ILE A 367 -1.19 22.75 -16.81
N SER A 368 -1.20 23.51 -17.91
CA SER A 368 -1.43 24.95 -17.85
C SER A 368 -2.84 25.24 -17.37
N LYS A 369 -2.98 25.75 -16.15
CA LYS A 369 -4.27 26.20 -15.62
C LYS A 369 -4.57 27.57 -16.20
N ASN A 370 -5.72 27.71 -16.85
CA ASN A 370 -6.25 29.03 -17.17
C ASN A 370 -6.60 29.69 -15.83
N THR A 371 -5.73 30.57 -15.35
CA THR A 371 -6.00 31.37 -14.14
C THR A 371 -7.22 32.23 -14.42
N THR A 372 -8.40 31.75 -14.05
CA THR A 372 -9.47 32.66 -13.70
C THR A 372 -8.92 33.40 -12.50
N VAL A 373 -8.52 34.66 -12.71
CA VAL A 373 -8.25 35.56 -11.60
C VAL A 373 -9.56 35.60 -10.82
N GLU A 374 -9.66 34.82 -9.75
CA GLU A 374 -10.74 34.98 -8.80
C GLU A 374 -10.66 36.42 -8.36
N ALA A 375 -11.63 37.24 -8.79
CA ALA A 375 -11.71 38.62 -8.37
C ALA A 375 -11.82 38.57 -6.85
N SER A 376 -10.82 39.10 -6.15
CA SER A 376 -10.77 39.03 -4.69
C SER A 376 -12.09 39.57 -4.12
N PRO A 377 -12.68 38.90 -3.11
CA PRO A 377 -13.91 39.37 -2.49
C PRO A 377 -13.75 40.83 -2.07
N LEU A 378 -14.78 41.66 -2.26
CA LEU A 378 -14.72 43.10 -1.90
C LEU A 378 -14.28 43.33 -0.44
N PHE A 379 -14.50 42.36 0.44
CA PHE A 379 -14.09 42.37 1.84
C PHE A 379 -12.57 42.22 2.07
N GLU A 380 -11.79 41.69 1.12
CA GLU A 380 -10.32 41.68 1.19
C GLU A 380 -9.71 43.05 0.82
N ASN A 381 -10.47 43.91 0.14
CA ASN A 381 -10.00 45.23 -0.23
C ASN A 381 -10.02 46.16 0.99
N LYS A 382 -8.83 46.45 1.53
CA LYS A 382 -8.65 47.37 2.68
C LYS A 382 -9.39 48.70 2.48
N TRP A 383 -9.35 49.31 1.29
CA TRP A 383 -10.03 50.59 1.04
C TRP A 383 -11.55 50.51 1.16
N TRP A 384 -12.13 49.36 0.79
CA TRP A 384 -13.57 49.12 0.92
C TRP A 384 -13.98 48.97 2.39
N LEU A 385 -13.16 48.30 3.19
CA LEU A 385 -13.29 48.22 4.66
C LEU A 385 -13.23 49.60 5.33
N TRP A 386 -12.24 50.43 4.94
CA TRP A 386 -12.13 51.81 5.43
C TRP A 386 -13.33 52.67 5.01
N GLY A 387 -13.86 52.47 3.80
CA GLY A 387 -15.07 53.13 3.31
C GLY A 387 -16.29 52.81 4.17
N ILE A 388 -16.51 51.53 4.50
CA ILE A 388 -17.59 51.11 5.40
C ILE A 388 -17.38 51.67 6.81
N MET A 389 -16.16 51.65 7.33
CA MET A 389 -15.85 52.18 8.66
C MET A 389 -16.12 53.69 8.74
N GLY A 390 -15.83 54.44 7.66
CA GLY A 390 -16.18 55.84 7.52
C GLY A 390 -17.69 56.08 7.49
N ILE A 391 -18.45 55.26 6.76
CA ILE A 391 -19.93 55.35 6.73
C ILE A 391 -20.52 55.07 8.12
N ILE A 392 -20.03 54.04 8.81
CA ILE A 392 -20.48 53.72 10.18
C ILE A 392 -20.20 54.87 11.14
N MET A 393 -18.99 55.45 11.10
CA MET A 393 -18.65 56.62 11.92
C MET A 393 -19.55 57.82 11.61
N LEU A 394 -19.86 58.08 10.34
CA LEU A 394 -20.72 59.19 9.94
C LEU A 394 -22.16 58.99 10.42
N VAL A 395 -22.70 57.77 10.28
CA VAL A 395 -24.05 57.42 10.79
C VAL A 395 -24.10 57.58 12.31
N LEU A 396 -23.13 57.04 13.05
CA LEU A 396 -23.04 57.20 14.51
C LEU A 396 -22.88 58.67 14.94
N GLY A 397 -22.11 59.46 14.20
CA GLY A 397 -21.95 60.90 14.42
C GLY A 397 -23.26 61.68 14.20
N VAL A 398 -24.02 61.34 13.17
CA VAL A 398 -25.34 61.96 12.91
C VAL A 398 -26.35 61.58 13.99
N PHE A 399 -26.37 60.31 14.43
CA PHE A 399 -27.27 59.87 15.49
C PHE A 399 -26.95 60.53 16.84
N THR A 400 -25.66 60.65 17.19
CA THR A 400 -25.24 61.34 18.42
C THR A 400 -25.62 62.82 18.39
N LEU A 401 -25.36 63.54 17.28
CA LEU A 401 -25.80 64.94 17.11
C LEU A 401 -27.32 65.10 17.18
N LYS A 402 -28.08 64.15 16.62
CA LYS A 402 -29.55 64.16 16.64
C LYS A 402 -30.11 63.87 18.04
N MET A 403 -29.44 63.06 18.86
CA MET A 403 -29.83 62.85 20.26
C MET A 403 -29.54 64.09 21.11
N VAL A 404 -28.38 64.72 20.97
CA VAL A 404 -28.01 65.93 21.72
C VAL A 404 -28.92 67.12 21.37
N ARG A 405 -29.37 67.24 20.12
CA ARG A 405 -30.35 68.27 19.71
C ARG A 405 -31.79 68.04 20.18
N LYS A 406 -32.09 66.89 20.79
CA LYS A 406 -33.44 66.53 21.25
C LYS A 406 -33.63 66.70 22.76
N GLU A 407 -32.56 67.10 23.47
CA GLU A 407 -32.55 67.36 24.92
C GLU A 407 -32.40 68.86 25.28
N ASN A 408 -32.41 69.75 24.28
CA ASN A 408 -32.68 71.18 24.44
C ASN A 408 -33.97 71.52 23.67
#